data_AF-A0A5J4PQM3-F1
#
_entry.id   AF-A0A5J4PQM3-F1
#
_cell.length_a   1.000
_cell.length_b   1.000
_cell.length_c   1.000
_cell.angle_alpha   90.00
_cell.angle_beta   90.00
_cell.angle_gamma   90.00
#
_symmetry.space_group_name_H-M   'P 1'
#
loop_
_entity.id
_entity.type
_entity.pdbx_description
1 polymer ?
#
loop_
_entity_poly.entity_id
_entity_poly.type
_entity_poly.pdbx_seq_one_letter_code
_entity_poly.pdbx_strand_id
1 'polypeptide(L)' 'QLADRIGKERSYIARIEKGETDMQVSSLIRIAQALGLQLTLL' A
#
# COMPACT_ATOMS: atom_id res chain seq x y z
N GLN A 1 -1.91 -12.06 -1.67
CA GLN A 1 -3.25 -11.62 -1.22
C GLN A 1 -3.39 -10.10 -1.23
N LEU A 2 -2.60 -9.31 -0.48
CA LEU A 2 -2.69 -7.84 -0.55
C LEU A 2 -2.15 -7.27 -1.86
N ALA A 3 -0.93 -7.66 -2.25
CA ALA A 3 -0.27 -7.23 -3.49
C ALA A 3 -1.16 -7.45 -4.74
N ASP A 4 -1.80 -8.62 -4.81
CA ASP A 4 -2.71 -9.00 -5.90
C ASP A 4 -3.99 -8.12 -5.92
N ARG A 5 -4.47 -7.68 -4.75
CA ARG A 5 -5.65 -6.79 -4.63
C ARG A 5 -5.37 -5.34 -5.03
N ILE A 6 -4.13 -4.85 -4.83
CA ILE A 6 -3.73 -3.47 -5.12
C ILE A 6 -3.04 -3.32 -6.49
N GLY A 7 -2.82 -4.41 -7.21
CA GLY A 7 -2.10 -4.41 -8.49
C GLY A 7 -0.63 -4.00 -8.35
N LYS A 8 0.04 -4.39 -7.26
CA LYS A 8 1.47 -4.12 -7.03
C LYS A 8 2.24 -5.43 -6.92
N GLU A 9 3.53 -5.37 -7.25
CA GLU A 9 4.40 -6.53 -7.08
C GLU A 9 4.48 -6.94 -5.60
N ARG A 10 4.47 -8.25 -5.34
CA ARG A 10 4.65 -8.80 -3.99
C ARG A 10 5.97 -8.36 -3.36
N SER A 11 7.01 -8.22 -4.17
CA SER A 11 8.33 -7.68 -3.79
C SER A 11 8.22 -6.28 -3.21
N TYR A 12 7.45 -5.39 -3.85
CA TYR A 12 7.25 -4.01 -3.41
C TYR A 12 6.53 -3.95 -2.05
N ILE A 13 5.50 -4.78 -1.85
CA ILE A 13 4.77 -4.82 -0.57
C ILE A 13 5.62 -5.39 0.56
N ALA A 14 6.37 -6.46 0.30
CA ALA A 14 7.29 -7.01 1.29
C ALA A 14 8.35 -5.99 1.75
N ARG A 15 8.85 -5.15 0.83
CA ARG A 15 9.79 -4.06 1.18
C ARG A 15 9.14 -2.99 2.07
N ILE A 16 7.88 -2.65 1.81
CA ILE A 16 7.12 -1.71 2.66
C ILE A 16 6.93 -2.31 4.07
N GLU A 17 6.50 -3.56 4.16
CA GLU A 17 6.25 -4.23 5.46
C GLU A 17 7.52 -4.37 6.31
N LYS A 18 8.70 -4.45 5.68
CA LYS A 18 10.01 -4.50 6.35
C LYS A 18 10.63 -3.12 6.62
N GLY A 19 10.03 -2.03 6.15
CA GLY A 19 10.62 -0.68 6.24
C GLY A 19 11.83 -0.45 5.33
N GLU A 20 12.00 -1.27 4.29
CA GLU A 20 13.14 -1.23 3.34
C GLU A 20 12.89 -0.26 2.16
N THR A 21 11.78 0.46 2.17
CA THR A 21 11.46 1.50 1.20
C THR A 21 10.53 2.53 1.81
N ASP A 22 10.77 3.81 1.48
CA ASP A 22 9.81 4.85 1.77
C ASP A 22 8.57 4.68 0.88
N MET A 23 7.40 4.76 1.51
CA MET A 23 6.12 4.67 0.83
C MET A 23 5.61 6.06 0.49
N GLN A 24 5.29 6.28 -0.79
CA GLN A 24 4.60 7.50 -1.21
C GLN A 24 3.17 7.53 -0.66
N VAL A 25 2.67 8.72 -0.32
CA VAL A 25 1.29 8.93 0.13
C VAL A 25 0.28 8.42 -0.91
N SER A 26 0.59 8.56 -2.20
CA SER A 26 -0.22 8.02 -3.30
C SER A 26 -0.35 6.49 -3.25
N SER A 27 0.71 5.77 -2.87
CA SER A 27 0.69 4.32 -2.67
C SER A 27 -0.13 3.95 -1.45
N LEU A 28 0.01 4.69 -0.35
CA LEU A 28 -0.77 4.48 0.87
C LEU A 28 -2.28 4.63 0.61
N ILE A 29 -2.69 5.68 -0.10
CA ILE A 29 -4.10 5.91 -0.47
C ILE A 29 -4.66 4.75 -1.29
N ARG A 30 -3.90 4.26 -2.29
CA ARG A 30 -4.31 3.12 -3.12
C ARG A 30 -4.45 1.83 -2.32
N ILE A 31 -3.54 1.59 -1.38
CA ILE A 31 -3.59 0.43 -0.48
C ILE A 31 -4.85 0.51 0.40
N ALA A 32 -5.10 1.66 1.02
CA ALA A 32 -6.29 1.87 1.85
C ALA A 32 -7.59 1.65 1.07
N GLN A 33 -7.70 2.20 -0.14
CA GLN A 33 -8.86 2.00 -1.01
C GLN A 33 -9.11 0.53 -1.35
N ALA A 34 -8.05 -0.22 -1.70
CA ALA A 34 -8.18 -1.65 -2.00
C ALA A 34 -8.54 -2.50 -0.77
N LEU A 35 -8.26 -1.98 0.42
CA LEU A 35 -8.68 -2.57 1.70
C LEU A 35 -10.09 -2.12 2.13
N GLY A 36 -10.74 -1.22 1.39
CA GLY A 36 -12.04 -0.65 1.76
C GLY A 36 -11.96 0.37 2.88
N LEU A 37 -10.77 0.93 3.14
CA LEU A 37 -10.53 1.95 4.15
C LEU A 37 -10.64 3.35 3.54
N GLN A 38 -11.20 4.29 4.31
CA GLN A 38 -11.27 5.70 3.93
C GLN A 38 -10.20 6.47 4.73
N LEU A 39 -9.23 7.04 4.03
CA LEU A 39 -8.21 7.91 4.63
C LEU A 39 -8.72 9.35 4.66
N THR A 40 -8.75 9.93 5.85
CA THR A 40 -8.96 11.37 6.04
C THR A 40 -7.60 12.02 6.28
N LEU A 41 -7.20 12.92 5.39
CA LEU A 41 -6.07 13.82 5.62
C LEU A 41 -6.62 15.02 6.39
N LEU A 42 -6.17 15.19 7.63
CA LEU A 42 -6.54 16.30 8.52
C LEU A 42 -5.73 17.56 8.20
#